data_AF-A0A099NQW0-F1
#
_entry.id   AF-A0A099NQW0-F1
#
_cell.length_a   1.000
_cell.length_b   1.000
_cell.length_c   1.000
_cell.angle_alpha   90.00
_cell.angle_beta   90.00
_cell.angle_gamma   90.00
#
_symmetry.space_group_name_H-M   'P 1'
#
loop_
_entity.id
_entity.type
_entity.pdbx_description
1 polymer ?
#
loop_
_entity_poly.entity_id
_entity_poly.type
_entity_poly.pdbx_seq_one_letter_code
_entity_poly.pdbx_strand_id
1 'polypeptide(L)'
;NKLDNSTYENEPEKADAVVAIGINLVYLVSSVIGPYMPEVRDNICQILNVPQLAIPEKFEMFIQEGHCISKPQYLFARIDEKKIDEWRNKYGGVQK
;
A
#
# COMPACT_ATOMS: atom_id res chain seq x y z
N ASN A 1 12.57 10.57 12.63
CA ASN A 1 11.70 10.94 11.49
C ASN A 1 10.24 10.84 11.93
N LYS A 2 9.72 11.90 12.56
CA LYS A 2 8.28 12.03 12.83
C LYS A 2 7.71 12.86 11.68
N LEU A 3 6.67 12.37 11.01
CA LEU A 3 5.96 13.11 9.97
C LEU A 3 4.63 13.57 10.59
N ASP A 4 4.52 14.86 10.89
CA ASP A 4 3.31 15.49 11.43
C ASP A 4 3.11 16.89 10.84
N ASN A 5 1.97 17.53 11.14
CA ASN A 5 1.66 18.86 10.62
C ASN A 5 2.75 19.90 10.96
N SER A 6 3.41 19.76 12.12
CA SER A 6 4.50 20.66 12.49
C SER A 6 5.72 20.50 11.58
N THR A 7 6.00 19.27 11.12
CA THR A 7 7.09 19.01 10.18
C THR A 7 6.78 19.59 8.80
N TYR A 8 5.52 19.49 8.36
CA TYR A 8 5.07 20.09 7.10
C TYR A 8 5.17 21.63 7.12
N GLU A 9 4.82 22.27 8.24
CA GLU A 9 4.87 23.74 8.36
C GLU A 9 6.29 24.28 8.51
N ASN A 10 7.16 23.60 9.27
CA ASN A 10 8.48 24.11 9.64
C ASN A 10 9.62 23.59 8.75
N GLU A 11 9.48 22.38 8.18
CA GLU A 11 10.50 21.71 7.36
C GLU A 11 9.87 21.06 6.10
N PRO A 12 9.24 21.85 5.20
CA PRO A 12 8.46 21.32 4.07
C PRO A 12 9.29 20.42 3.13
N GLU A 13 10.52 20.82 2.80
CA GLU A 13 11.41 20.03 1.93
C GLU A 13 11.66 18.61 2.46
N LYS A 14 11.73 18.47 3.78
CA LYS A 14 11.94 17.18 4.43
C LYS A 14 10.67 16.35 4.45
N ALA A 15 9.51 16.99 4.65
CA ALA A 15 8.22 16.32 4.55
C ALA A 15 8.01 15.77 3.13
N ASP A 16 8.30 16.58 2.11
CA ASP A 16 8.21 16.20 0.70
C ASP A 16 9.15 15.03 0.37
N ALA A 17 10.41 15.08 0.82
CA ALA A 17 11.37 13.99 0.61
C ALA A 17 10.89 12.67 1.24
N VAL A 18 10.36 12.71 2.47
CA VAL A 18 9.85 11.50 3.15
C VAL A 18 8.65 10.91 2.41
N VAL A 19 7.72 11.76 1.95
CA VAL A 19 6.54 11.33 1.18
C VAL A 19 6.96 10.75 -0.17
N ALA A 20 7.87 11.40 -0.89
CA ALA A 20 8.36 10.95 -2.18
C ALA A 20 9.03 9.56 -2.09
N ILE A 21 9.88 9.35 -1.09
CA ILE A 21 10.51 8.06 -0.83
C ILE A 21 9.45 7.02 -0.45
N GLY A 22 8.50 7.38 0.43
CA GLY A 22 7.43 6.47 0.86
C GLY A 22 6.57 5.97 -0.29
N ILE A 23 6.16 6.86 -1.19
CA ILE A 23 5.37 6.52 -2.38
C ILE A 23 6.13 5.56 -3.30
N ASN A 24 7.40 5.85 -3.59
CA ASN A 24 8.23 5.00 -4.44
C ASN A 24 8.50 3.63 -3.81
N LEU A 25 8.68 3.59 -2.49
CA LEU A 25 8.82 2.34 -1.75
C LEU A 25 7.55 1.49 -1.83
N VAL A 26 6.37 2.10 -1.65
CA VAL A 26 5.08 1.40 -1.79
C VAL A 26 4.90 0.84 -3.21
N TYR A 27 5.33 1.58 -4.23
CA TYR A 27 5.29 1.10 -5.61
C TYR A 27 6.18 -0.15 -5.82
N LEU A 28 7.42 -0.13 -5.31
CA LEU A 28 8.28 -1.32 -5.33
C LEU A 28 7.66 -2.50 -4.57
N VAL A 29 7.13 -2.27 -3.37
CA VAL A 29 6.48 -3.31 -2.55
C VAL A 29 5.32 -3.95 -3.29
N SER A 30 4.52 -3.17 -4.03
CA SER A 30 3.41 -3.70 -4.84
C SER A 30 3.87 -4.78 -5.83
N SER A 31 5.04 -4.57 -6.45
CA SER A 31 5.64 -5.53 -7.39
C SER A 31 6.07 -6.82 -6.69
N VAL A 32 6.68 -6.69 -5.50
CA VAL A 32 7.19 -7.82 -4.70
C VAL A 32 6.05 -8.67 -4.12
N ILE A 33 4.96 -8.04 -3.67
CA ILE A 33 3.80 -8.78 -3.11
C ILE A 33 2.88 -9.34 -4.18
N GLY A 34 2.97 -8.86 -5.42
CA GLY A 34 2.08 -9.23 -6.53
C GLY A 34 1.85 -10.73 -6.72
N PRO A 35 2.88 -11.59 -6.64
CA PRO A 35 2.71 -13.05 -6.73
C PRO A 35 1.85 -13.67 -5.62
N TYR A 36 1.70 -12.99 -4.48
CA TYR A 36 0.93 -13.46 -3.32
C TYR A 36 -0.42 -12.74 -3.20
N MET A 37 -0.46 -11.45 -3.54
CA MET A 37 -1.64 -10.58 -3.41
C MET A 37 -1.81 -9.72 -4.68
N PRO A 38 -2.23 -10.31 -5.80
CA PRO A 38 -2.34 -9.59 -7.08
C PRO A 38 -3.36 -8.46 -7.04
N GLU A 39 -4.48 -8.65 -6.33
CA GLU A 39 -5.50 -7.62 -6.16
C GLU A 39 -4.99 -6.42 -5.36
N VAL A 40 -4.21 -6.65 -4.29
CA VAL A 40 -3.61 -5.58 -3.50
C VAL A 40 -2.59 -4.81 -4.33
N ARG A 41 -1.76 -5.49 -5.12
CA ARG A 41 -0.86 -4.83 -6.08
C ARG A 41 -1.65 -3.92 -7.02
N ASP A 42 -2.73 -4.42 -7.61
CA ASP A 42 -3.52 -3.67 -8.59
C ASP A 42 -4.19 -2.45 -7.94
N ASN A 43 -4.71 -2.60 -6.73
CA ASN A 43 -5.25 -1.50 -5.93
C ASN A 43 -4.18 -0.45 -5.60
N ILE A 44 -2.95 -0.85 -5.28
CA ILE A 44 -1.83 0.09 -5.07
C ILE A 44 -1.52 0.84 -6.37
N CYS A 45 -1.42 0.13 -7.50
CA CYS A 45 -1.14 0.75 -8.81
C CYS A 45 -2.23 1.77 -9.19
N GLN A 46 -3.50 1.47 -8.89
CA GLN A 46 -4.62 2.40 -9.09
C GLN A 46 -4.54 3.64 -8.19
N ILE A 47 -4.25 3.48 -6.89
CA ILE A 47 -4.03 4.62 -5.97
C ILE A 47 -2.90 5.48 -6.46
N LEU A 48 -1.79 4.86 -6.81
CA LEU A 48 -0.60 5.56 -7.27
C LEU A 48 -0.74 6.06 -8.71
N ASN A 49 -1.78 5.68 -9.46
CA ASN A 49 -2.01 6.04 -10.86
C ASN A 49 -0.81 5.70 -11.76
N VAL A 50 -0.29 4.48 -11.62
CA VAL A 50 0.89 3.97 -12.34
C VAL A 50 0.60 2.59 -12.94
N PRO A 51 1.31 2.19 -14.01
CA PRO A 51 1.22 0.81 -14.50
C PRO A 51 1.81 -0.19 -13.50
N GLN A 52 1.64 -1.49 -13.75
CA GLN A 52 2.33 -2.51 -12.98
C GLN A 52 3.84 -2.46 -13.25
N LEU A 53 4.62 -2.55 -12.18
CA LEU A 53 6.07 -2.58 -12.23
C LEU A 53 6.57 -4.02 -12.15
N ALA A 54 7.52 -4.37 -13.02
CA ALA A 54 8.30 -5.60 -12.88
C ALA A 54 9.32 -5.42 -11.75
N ILE A 55 9.61 -6.48 -10.99
CA ILE A 55 10.54 -6.40 -9.86
C ILE A 55 11.93 -5.96 -10.36
N PRO A 56 12.42 -4.77 -10.00
CA PRO A 56 13.71 -4.28 -10.44
C PRO A 56 14.84 -4.87 -9.58
N GLU A 57 16.07 -4.87 -10.08
CA GLU A 57 17.25 -5.29 -9.31
C GLU A 57 17.67 -4.25 -8.25
N LYS A 58 17.31 -2.98 -8.47
CA LYS A 58 17.66 -1.85 -7.61
C LYS A 58 16.44 -0.99 -7.33
N PHE A 59 16.44 -0.36 -6.16
CA PHE A 59 15.46 0.68 -5.84
C PHE A 59 15.81 1.96 -6.59
N GLU A 60 14.81 2.51 -7.28
CA GLU A 60 14.90 3.77 -8.00
C GLU A 60 13.66 4.62 -7.69
N MET A 61 13.78 5.92 -7.96
CA MET A 61 12.64 6.83 -7.90
C MET A 61 11.89 6.74 -9.23
N PHE A 62 10.87 5.89 -9.29
CA PHE A 62 10.04 5.70 -10.48
C PHE A 62 8.98 6.80 -10.63
N ILE A 63 8.39 7.22 -9.51
CA ILE A 63 7.40 8.29 -9.43
C ILE A 63 8.16 9.58 -9.15
N GLN A 64 8.14 10.47 -10.14
CA GLN A 64 8.83 11.76 -10.16
C GLN A 64 7.92 12.90 -9.70
N GLU A 65 8.53 14.06 -9.46
CA GLU A 65 7.80 15.29 -9.15
C GLU A 65 6.77 15.64 -10.24
N GLY A 66 5.65 16.25 -9.83
CA GLY A 66 4.54 16.58 -10.72
C GLY A 66 3.59 15.42 -11.03
N HIS A 67 3.89 14.18 -10.62
CA HIS A 67 2.97 13.05 -10.76
C HIS A 67 1.74 13.18 -9.85
N CYS A 68 0.55 13.03 -10.43
CA CYS A 68 -0.71 13.09 -9.68
C CYS A 68 -1.23 11.69 -9.33
N ILE A 69 -1.30 11.41 -8.03
CA ILE A 69 -1.91 10.18 -7.48
C ILE A 69 -3.44 10.29 -7.48
N SER A 70 -4.11 9.13 -7.48
CA SER A 70 -5.56 9.01 -7.38
C SER A 70 -6.07 9.27 -5.95
N LYS A 71 -7.39 9.20 -5.78
CA LYS A 71 -8.01 9.32 -4.46
C LYS A 71 -7.58 8.17 -3.53
N PRO A 72 -7.44 8.44 -2.22
CA PRO A 72 -7.08 7.40 -1.26
C PRO A 72 -8.21 6.36 -1.12
N GLN A 73 -7.81 5.10 -1.00
CA GLN A 73 -8.69 3.96 -0.71
C GLN A 73 -8.03 3.01 0.28
N TYR A 74 -8.84 2.26 1.04
CA TYR A 74 -8.33 1.25 1.94
C TYR A 74 -7.82 0.03 1.17
N LEU A 75 -6.58 -0.39 1.44
CA LEU A 75 -6.02 -1.63 0.88
C LEU A 75 -6.52 -2.88 1.62
N PHE A 76 -6.80 -2.74 2.92
CA PHE A 76 -7.20 -3.84 3.78
C PHE A 76 -8.35 -3.41 4.68
N ALA A 77 -9.29 -4.32 4.91
CA ALA A 77 -10.31 -4.18 5.94
C ALA A 77 -9.96 -5.11 7.10
N ARG A 78 -10.17 -4.64 8.33
CA ARG A 78 -10.03 -5.49 9.51
C ARG A 78 -11.13 -6.56 9.50
N ILE A 79 -10.76 -7.81 9.71
CA ILE A 79 -11.71 -8.89 9.95
C ILE A 79 -12.14 -8.82 11.42
N ASP A 80 -13.45 -8.70 11.67
CA ASP A 80 -14.01 -8.77 13.02
C ASP A 80 -13.86 -10.19 13.57
N GLU A 81 -13.45 -10.32 14.83
CA GLU A 81 -13.27 -11.61 15.52
C GLU A 81 -14.57 -12.43 15.52
N LYS A 82 -15.73 -11.77 15.58
CA LYS A 82 -17.04 -12.46 15.49
C LYS A 82 -17.21 -13.21 14.17
N LYS A 83 -16.65 -12.69 13.07
CA LYS A 83 -16.71 -13.35 11.75
C LYS A 83 -15.90 -14.64 11.73
N ILE A 84 -14.83 -14.72 12.53
CA ILE A 84 -14.00 -15.93 12.65
C ILE A 84 -14.84 -17.08 13.20
N ASP A 85 -15.58 -16.84 14.29
CA ASP A 85 -16.44 -17.85 14.91
C ASP A 85 -17.61 -18.24 14.00
N GLU A 86 -18.25 -17.25 13.35
CA GLU A 86 -19.32 -17.48 12.37
C GLU A 86 -18.85 -18.40 11.23
N TRP A 87 -17.69 -18.12 10.64
CA TRP A 87 -17.17 -18.92 9.53
C TRP A 87 -16.69 -20.29 9.98
N ARG A 88 -16.10 -20.41 11.17
CA ARG A 88 -15.71 -21.70 11.74
C ARG A 88 -16.92 -22.60 11.96
N ASN A 89 -18.00 -22.08 12.54
CA ASN A 89 -19.23 -22.85 12.75
C ASN A 89 -19.91 -23.24 11.42
N LYS A 90 -19.86 -22.36 10.42
CA LYS A 90 -20.51 -22.59 9.13
C LYS A 90 -19.74 -23.55 8.22
N TYR A 91 -18.41 -23.51 8.25
CA TYR A 91 -17.56 -24.22 7.27
C TYR A 91 -16.55 -25.20 7.90
N GLY A 92 -16.48 -25.31 9.22
CA GLY A 92 -15.52 -26.19 9.93
C GLY A 92 -15.82 -27.69 9.81
N GLY A 93 -16.97 -28.07 9.26
CA GLY A 93 -17.43 -29.46 9.17
C GLY A 93 -17.83 -30.04 10.53
N VAL A 94 -18.61 -31.12 10.50
CA VAL A 94 -18.85 -31.96 11.68
C VAL A 94 -17.98 -33.19 11.50
N GLN A 95 -16.88 -33.31 12.25
CA GLN A 95 -16.17 -34.59 12.32
C GLN A 95 -17.13 -35.62 12.94
N LYS A 96 -17.52 -36.63 12.15
CA LYS A 96 -18.19 -37.84 12.65
C LYS A 96 -17.14 -38.88 13.03
#